data_AF-U1ZRQ8-F1
#
_entry.id   AF-U1ZRQ8-F1
#
_cell.length_a   1.000
_cell.length_b   1.000
_cell.length_c   1.000
_cell.angle_alpha   90.00
_cell.angle_beta   90.00
_cell.angle_gamma   90.00
#
_symmetry.space_group_name_H-M   'P 1'
#
loop_
_entity.id
_entity.type
_entity.pdbx_description
1 polymer ?
#
loop_
_entity_poly.entity_id
_entity_poly.type
_entity_poly.pdbx_seq_one_letter_code
_entity_poly.pdbx_strand_id
1 'polypeptide(L)'
;MKRLALLLCPLLLAACGPADNGLALQADYLQRLDRALESDGFVAFDSRSASQYRLPPRRERLLALPELRIGLLDLVIDARRCPHLQQLISQRNSSLGKQLVPSQRLGYEGDLLRAIDACLPHLQDDAGLKTTLQRLAADKRGQLPAVFWNALNGSREVERYLRFADQALPIAFAEDGAALDALEQLAAIGAGLPQR
;
A
#
# COMPACT_ATOMS: atom_id res chain seq x y z
N MET A 1 19.43 -49.08 23.05
CA MET A 1 18.08 -48.66 22.63
C MET A 1 17.22 -48.14 23.79
N LYS A 2 16.99 -48.89 24.89
CA LYS A 2 16.18 -48.42 26.04
C LYS A 2 16.67 -47.11 26.71
N ARG A 3 17.99 -46.92 26.85
CA ARG A 3 18.58 -45.69 27.44
C ARG A 3 18.43 -44.46 26.54
N LEU A 4 18.44 -44.64 25.21
CA LEU A 4 18.21 -43.57 24.24
C LEU A 4 16.74 -43.12 24.26
N ALA A 5 15.81 -44.07 24.34
CA ALA A 5 14.37 -43.78 24.48
C ALA A 5 14.04 -43.04 25.79
N LEU A 6 14.74 -43.37 26.89
CA LEU A 6 14.55 -42.69 28.18
C LEU A 6 15.05 -41.23 28.16
N LEU A 7 16.11 -40.93 27.39
CA LEU A 7 16.64 -39.58 27.19
C LEU A 7 15.85 -38.77 26.16
N LEU A 8 15.21 -39.42 25.18
CA LEU A 8 14.36 -38.75 24.18
C LEU A 8 13.03 -38.26 24.78
N CYS A 9 12.50 -38.99 25.77
CA CYS A 9 11.22 -38.69 26.41
C CYS A 9 11.14 -37.28 27.05
N PRO A 10 12.11 -36.82 27.86
CA PRO A 10 12.10 -35.46 28.40
C PRO A 10 12.30 -34.38 27.31
N LEU A 11 13.03 -34.68 26.23
CA LEU A 11 13.19 -33.76 25.09
C LEU A 11 11.87 -33.55 24.33
N LEU A 12 11.06 -34.60 24.19
CA LEU A 12 9.74 -34.51 23.55
C LEU A 12 8.71 -33.77 24.43
N LEU A 13 8.85 -33.85 25.76
CA LEU A 13 8.01 -33.10 26.70
C LEU A 13 8.36 -31.61 26.76
N ALA A 14 9.64 -31.25 26.59
CA ALA A 14 10.08 -29.85 26.54
C ALA A 14 9.69 -29.12 25.24
N ALA A 15 9.30 -29.86 24.19
CA ALA A 15 8.82 -29.29 22.93
C ALA A 15 7.33 -28.87 22.98
N CYS A 16 6.61 -29.18 24.06
CA CYS A 16 5.19 -28.87 24.22
C CYS A 16 4.97 -27.61 25.11
N GLY A 17 5.73 -26.55 24.84
CA GLY A 17 5.43 -25.21 25.37
C GLY A 17 4.42 -24.49 24.45
N PRO A 18 3.58 -23.58 24.97
CA PRO A 18 2.74 -22.76 24.10
C PRO A 18 3.63 -22.01 23.11
N ALA A 19 3.31 -22.12 21.82
CA ALA A 19 4.11 -21.52 20.75
C ALA A 19 4.17 -19.98 20.85
N ASP A 20 3.22 -19.37 21.55
CA ASP A 20 3.17 -17.94 21.85
C ASP A 20 2.55 -17.67 23.24
N ASN A 21 3.36 -17.16 24.16
CA ASN A 21 2.93 -16.83 25.52
C ASN A 21 1.94 -15.64 25.55
N GLY A 22 2.04 -14.69 24.62
CA GLY A 22 1.21 -13.49 24.60
C GLY A 22 -0.24 -13.79 24.19
N LEU A 23 -0.44 -14.54 23.11
CA LEU A 23 -1.79 -14.94 22.67
C LEU A 23 -2.47 -15.84 23.71
N ALA A 24 -1.72 -16.72 24.38
CA ALA A 24 -2.25 -17.55 25.45
C ALA A 24 -2.72 -16.72 26.66
N LEU A 25 -1.96 -15.71 27.07
CA LEU A 25 -2.36 -14.77 28.14
C LEU A 25 -3.60 -13.97 27.77
N GLN A 26 -3.70 -13.50 26.52
CA GLN A 26 -4.88 -12.80 26.04
C GLN A 26 -6.12 -13.70 26.07
N ALA A 27 -6.00 -14.96 25.64
CA ALA A 27 -7.10 -15.92 25.66
C ALA A 27 -7.59 -16.21 27.09
N ASP A 28 -6.68 -16.43 28.05
CA ASP A 28 -7.06 -16.61 29.46
C ASP A 28 -7.78 -15.38 30.03
N TYR A 29 -7.26 -14.18 29.74
CA TYR A 29 -7.89 -12.93 30.17
C TYR A 29 -9.33 -12.80 29.65
N LEU A 30 -9.54 -13.01 28.35
CA LEU A 30 -10.86 -12.90 27.73
C LEU A 30 -11.83 -13.97 28.26
N GLN A 31 -11.35 -15.20 28.49
CA GLN A 31 -12.17 -16.26 29.09
C GLN A 31 -12.58 -15.94 30.54
N ARG A 32 -11.70 -15.31 31.32
CA ARG A 32 -12.03 -14.86 32.67
C ARG A 32 -13.02 -13.70 32.67
N LEU A 33 -12.88 -12.78 31.72
CA LEU A 33 -13.79 -11.66 31.55
C LEU A 33 -15.20 -12.14 31.19
N ASP A 34 -15.32 -13.07 30.24
CA ASP A 34 -16.59 -13.68 29.83
C ASP A 34 -17.32 -14.34 31.03
N ARG A 35 -16.60 -15.13 31.83
CA ARG A 35 -17.14 -15.72 33.07
C ARG A 35 -17.59 -14.66 34.08
N ALA A 36 -16.82 -13.59 34.25
CA ALA A 36 -17.15 -12.52 35.21
C ALA A 36 -18.37 -11.70 34.76
N LEU A 37 -18.60 -11.61 33.45
CA LEU A 37 -19.75 -10.95 32.86
C LEU A 37 -20.97 -11.87 32.71
N GLU A 38 -20.85 -13.15 33.10
CA GLU A 38 -21.86 -14.19 32.88
C GLU A 38 -22.36 -14.21 31.42
N SER A 39 -21.45 -13.98 30.47
CA SER A 39 -21.76 -14.07 29.04
C SER A 39 -21.55 -15.49 28.51
N ASP A 40 -22.39 -15.92 27.57
CA ASP A 40 -22.29 -17.23 26.93
C ASP A 40 -21.59 -17.15 25.56
N GLY A 41 -20.66 -16.20 25.40
CA GLY A 41 -20.23 -15.72 24.08
C GLY A 41 -18.75 -15.91 23.73
N PHE A 42 -17.91 -16.38 24.67
CA PHE A 42 -16.48 -16.44 24.40
C PHE A 42 -16.11 -17.51 23.37
N VAL A 43 -15.55 -17.04 22.25
CA VAL A 43 -14.88 -17.86 21.25
C VAL A 43 -13.42 -17.43 21.21
N ALA A 44 -12.50 -18.39 21.43
CA ALA A 44 -11.07 -18.12 21.35
C ALA A 44 -10.69 -17.65 19.94
N PHE A 45 -9.86 -16.62 19.85
CA PHE A 45 -9.34 -16.12 18.57
C PHE A 45 -8.41 -17.16 17.93
N ASP A 46 -8.78 -17.67 16.75
CA ASP A 46 -7.93 -18.57 15.97
C ASP A 46 -6.98 -17.77 15.07
N SER A 47 -5.81 -17.42 15.61
CA SER A 47 -4.77 -16.70 14.89
C SER A 47 -4.27 -17.44 13.65
N ARG A 48 -4.35 -18.78 13.62
CA ARG A 48 -3.93 -19.58 12.46
C ARG A 48 -4.89 -19.46 11.29
N SER A 49 -6.19 -19.44 11.56
CA SER A 49 -7.20 -19.17 10.54
C SER A 49 -7.04 -17.76 9.97
N ALA A 50 -6.86 -16.75 10.85
CA ALA A 50 -6.64 -15.38 10.42
C ALA A 50 -5.36 -15.22 9.58
N SER A 51 -4.24 -15.83 9.98
CA SER A 51 -2.95 -15.72 9.26
C SER A 51 -2.94 -16.46 7.91
N GLN A 52 -3.89 -17.37 7.68
CA GLN A 52 -4.10 -18.01 6.38
C GLN A 52 -4.79 -17.10 5.37
N TYR A 53 -5.45 -16.01 5.82
CA TYR A 53 -6.08 -15.06 4.92
C TYR A 53 -5.11 -14.53 3.88
N ARG A 54 -5.56 -14.47 2.63
CA ARG A 54 -4.84 -13.85 1.50
C ARG A 54 -5.77 -12.84 0.86
N LEU A 55 -5.21 -11.71 0.46
CA LEU A 55 -5.97 -10.74 -0.33
C LEU A 55 -6.45 -11.39 -1.64
N PRO A 56 -7.62 -10.99 -2.16
CA PRO A 56 -8.10 -11.45 -3.45
C PRO A 56 -7.06 -11.29 -4.58
N PRO A 57 -7.19 -12.05 -5.69
CA PRO A 57 -6.34 -11.89 -6.86
C PRO A 57 -6.22 -10.42 -7.28
N ARG A 58 -5.01 -9.98 -7.65
CA ARG A 58 -4.72 -8.57 -7.96
C ARG A 58 -5.73 -7.96 -8.96
N ARG A 59 -6.11 -8.69 -10.00
CA ARG A 59 -7.08 -8.25 -11.02
C ARG A 59 -8.46 -7.88 -10.46
N GLU A 60 -8.87 -8.48 -9.33
CA GLU A 60 -10.17 -8.26 -8.68
C GLU A 60 -10.12 -7.06 -7.72
N ARG A 61 -8.92 -6.60 -7.35
CA ARG A 61 -8.72 -5.48 -6.43
C ARG A 61 -8.38 -4.16 -7.11
N LEU A 62 -7.96 -4.20 -8.39
CA LEU A 62 -7.55 -2.99 -9.11
C LEU A 62 -8.76 -2.27 -9.72
N LEU A 63 -8.79 -0.96 -9.54
CA LEU A 63 -9.70 -0.07 -10.26
C LEU A 63 -9.17 0.20 -11.66
N ALA A 64 -10.07 0.14 -12.65
CA ALA A 64 -9.74 0.53 -14.01
C ALA A 64 -9.38 2.03 -14.07
N LEU A 65 -8.27 2.34 -14.74
CA LEU A 65 -7.79 3.70 -14.95
C LEU A 65 -7.85 4.01 -16.45
N PRO A 66 -8.65 5.00 -16.88
CA PRO A 66 -8.67 5.42 -18.28
C PRO A 66 -7.27 5.78 -18.77
N GLU A 67 -6.85 5.23 -19.90
CA GLU A 67 -5.57 5.57 -20.50
C GLU A 67 -5.67 6.96 -21.15
N LEU A 68 -5.18 7.98 -20.45
CA LEU A 68 -4.96 9.31 -21.02
C LEU A 68 -3.63 9.30 -21.75
N ARG A 69 -3.67 9.14 -23.08
CA ARG A 69 -2.49 9.26 -23.93
C ARG A 69 -2.18 10.73 -24.15
N ILE A 70 -1.02 11.14 -23.69
CA ILE A 70 -0.47 12.44 -24.00
C ILE A 70 0.13 12.34 -25.40
N GLY A 71 -0.55 12.91 -26.40
CA GLY A 71 -0.06 12.99 -27.77
C GLY A 71 1.28 13.73 -27.78
N LEU A 72 2.38 13.00 -27.98
CA LEU A 72 3.75 13.55 -27.94
C LEU A 72 3.94 14.68 -28.96
N LEU A 73 3.16 14.66 -30.06
CA LEU A 73 3.32 15.56 -31.20
C LEU A 73 2.90 17.02 -30.90
N ASP A 74 1.93 17.25 -30.01
CA ASP A 74 1.51 18.61 -29.62
C ASP A 74 2.43 19.25 -28.57
N LEU A 75 3.28 18.46 -27.92
CA LEU A 75 4.21 18.90 -26.86
C LEU A 75 5.63 19.16 -27.37
N VAL A 76 6.01 18.57 -28.50
CA VAL A 76 7.36 18.71 -29.06
C VAL A 76 7.64 20.14 -29.55
N ILE A 77 6.61 20.88 -29.97
CA ILE A 77 6.81 22.23 -30.55
C ILE A 77 7.10 23.30 -29.48
N ASP A 78 6.63 23.12 -28.23
CA ASP A 78 6.79 24.09 -27.12
C ASP A 78 7.69 23.61 -25.96
N ALA A 79 8.30 22.42 -26.09
CA ALA A 79 9.10 21.75 -25.06
C ALA A 79 10.30 22.54 -24.52
N ARG A 80 10.77 23.59 -25.23
CA ARG A 80 11.90 24.43 -24.76
C ARG A 80 11.62 25.11 -23.42
N ARG A 81 10.34 25.38 -23.10
CA ARG A 81 9.96 26.07 -21.87
C ARG A 81 9.79 25.14 -20.66
N CYS A 82 9.53 23.86 -20.90
CA CYS A 82 9.19 22.90 -19.83
C CYS A 82 9.90 21.55 -20.00
N PRO A 83 11.25 21.50 -19.85
CA PRO A 83 12.04 20.30 -20.10
C PRO A 83 11.70 19.14 -19.14
N HIS A 84 11.41 19.44 -17.87
CA HIS A 84 11.06 18.41 -16.89
C HIS A 84 9.72 17.71 -17.22
N LEU A 85 8.72 18.49 -17.65
CA LEU A 85 7.44 17.94 -18.11
C LEU A 85 7.64 17.04 -19.34
N GLN A 86 8.47 17.46 -20.29
CA GLN A 86 8.80 16.66 -21.47
C GLN A 86 9.47 15.33 -21.08
N GLN A 87 10.38 15.36 -20.09
CA GLN A 87 11.06 14.17 -19.58
C GLN A 87 10.05 13.18 -18.99
N LEU A 88 9.12 13.63 -18.14
CA LEU A 88 8.11 12.77 -17.51
C LEU A 88 7.14 12.19 -18.54
N ILE A 89 6.74 12.97 -19.54
CA ILE A 89 5.89 12.48 -20.63
C ILE A 89 6.62 11.41 -21.45
N SER A 90 7.90 11.65 -21.77
CA SER A 90 8.74 10.69 -22.49
C SER A 90 8.94 9.40 -21.69
N GLN A 91 9.20 9.53 -20.39
CA GLN A 91 9.29 8.38 -19.47
C GLN A 91 8.02 7.56 -19.51
N ARG A 92 6.84 8.19 -19.45
CA ARG A 92 5.56 7.47 -19.47
C ARG A 92 5.23 6.80 -20.79
N ASN A 93 5.69 7.38 -21.90
CA ASN A 93 5.50 6.83 -23.24
C ASN A 93 6.49 5.71 -23.57
N SER A 94 7.58 5.58 -22.82
CA SER A 94 8.52 4.45 -22.92
C SER A 94 7.87 3.12 -22.56
N SER A 95 8.49 2.01 -22.98
CA SER A 95 8.07 0.65 -22.60
C SER A 95 8.03 0.46 -21.08
N LEU A 96 9.05 0.97 -20.37
CA LEU A 96 9.14 0.91 -18.92
C LEU A 96 8.03 1.74 -18.25
N GLY A 97 7.76 2.94 -18.78
CA GLY A 97 6.69 3.81 -18.29
C GLY A 97 5.29 3.20 -18.44
N LYS A 98 5.08 2.38 -19.46
CA LYS A 98 3.82 1.64 -19.66
C LYS A 98 3.64 0.48 -18.67
N GLN A 99 4.73 0.01 -18.08
CA GLN A 99 4.74 -1.14 -17.17
C GLN A 99 5.00 -0.77 -15.71
N LEU A 100 4.89 0.53 -15.35
CA LEU A 100 5.04 0.97 -13.96
C LEU A 100 4.13 0.17 -13.04
N VAL A 101 4.70 -0.35 -11.95
CA VAL A 101 3.91 -0.96 -10.89
C VAL A 101 3.09 0.11 -10.17
N PRO A 102 1.97 -0.23 -9.49
CA PRO A 102 1.02 0.76 -8.99
C PRO A 102 1.60 1.80 -8.02
N SER A 103 2.50 1.42 -7.11
CA SER A 103 3.21 2.37 -6.24
C SER A 103 4.07 3.37 -7.01
N GLN A 104 4.85 2.90 -7.98
CA GLN A 104 5.64 3.76 -8.86
C GLN A 104 4.75 4.68 -9.69
N ARG A 105 3.59 4.18 -10.13
CA ARG A 105 2.61 5.00 -10.84
C ARG A 105 2.07 6.12 -9.95
N LEU A 106 1.80 5.88 -8.67
CA LEU A 106 1.38 6.93 -7.74
C LEU A 106 2.42 8.06 -7.65
N GLY A 107 3.70 7.71 -7.47
CA GLY A 107 4.79 8.69 -7.47
C GLY A 107 4.87 9.47 -8.79
N TYR A 108 4.84 8.75 -9.92
CA TYR A 108 4.88 9.33 -11.25
C TYR A 108 3.73 10.32 -11.52
N GLU A 109 2.50 9.97 -11.17
CA GLU A 109 1.35 10.86 -11.42
C GLU A 109 1.44 12.13 -10.55
N GLY A 110 2.00 12.03 -9.34
CA GLY A 110 2.31 13.19 -8.50
C GLY A 110 3.39 14.10 -9.10
N ASP A 111 4.49 13.52 -9.58
CA ASP A 111 5.54 14.27 -10.28
C ASP A 111 5.03 14.95 -11.56
N LEU A 112 4.22 14.24 -12.34
CA LEU A 112 3.61 14.76 -13.55
C LEU A 112 2.73 15.97 -13.26
N LEU A 113 1.86 15.89 -12.24
CA LEU A 113 0.99 17.00 -11.87
C LEU A 113 1.79 18.22 -11.41
N ARG A 114 2.81 18.03 -10.56
CA ARG A 114 3.72 19.12 -10.16
C ARG A 114 4.44 19.74 -11.35
N ALA A 115 4.89 18.94 -12.31
CA ALA A 115 5.56 19.42 -13.51
C ALA A 115 4.61 20.19 -14.44
N ILE A 116 3.36 19.77 -14.56
CA ILE A 116 2.33 20.52 -15.29
C ILE A 116 2.07 21.86 -14.61
N ASP A 117 1.85 21.86 -13.30
CA ASP A 117 1.56 23.08 -12.53
C ASP A 117 2.69 24.09 -12.59
N ALA A 118 3.94 23.63 -12.53
CA ALA A 118 5.13 24.47 -12.70
C ALA A 118 5.27 24.99 -14.15
N CYS A 119 4.78 24.26 -15.15
CA CYS A 119 4.88 24.65 -16.56
C CYS A 119 3.81 25.68 -16.97
N LEU A 120 2.58 25.56 -16.46
CA LEU A 120 1.44 26.38 -16.87
C LEU A 120 1.68 27.91 -16.84
N PRO A 121 2.36 28.50 -15.84
CA PRO A 121 2.67 29.93 -15.81
C PRO A 121 3.62 30.39 -16.94
N HIS A 122 4.40 29.48 -17.51
CA HIS A 122 5.34 29.78 -18.58
C HIS A 122 4.73 29.66 -19.98
N LEU A 123 3.46 29.26 -20.08
CA LEU A 123 2.73 29.15 -21.35
C LEU A 123 1.88 30.39 -21.60
N GLN A 124 1.84 30.84 -22.87
CA GLN A 124 0.98 31.95 -23.28
C GLN A 124 -0.50 31.55 -23.15
N ASP A 125 -1.37 32.52 -22.84
CA ASP A 125 -2.79 32.29 -22.53
C ASP A 125 -3.61 31.79 -23.73
N ASP A 126 -3.21 32.17 -24.94
CA ASP A 126 -3.77 31.80 -26.24
C ASP A 126 -3.17 30.51 -26.82
N ALA A 127 -2.21 29.88 -26.12
CA ALA A 127 -1.64 28.61 -26.56
C ALA A 127 -2.62 27.45 -26.29
N GLY A 128 -3.07 26.76 -27.35
CA GLY A 128 -3.89 25.54 -27.24
C GLY A 128 -3.27 24.47 -26.32
N LEU A 129 -1.95 24.49 -26.16
CA LEU A 129 -1.21 23.65 -25.22
C LEU A 129 -1.59 23.93 -23.76
N LYS A 130 -1.74 25.19 -23.36
CA LYS A 130 -2.08 25.57 -21.97
C LYS A 130 -3.43 24.97 -21.57
N THR A 131 -4.42 25.14 -22.44
CA THR A 131 -5.76 24.56 -22.25
C THR A 131 -5.70 23.03 -22.19
N THR A 132 -4.91 22.41 -23.07
CA THR A 132 -4.71 20.96 -23.10
C THR A 132 -4.10 20.44 -21.80
N LEU A 133 -3.06 21.12 -21.28
CA LEU A 133 -2.41 20.74 -20.03
C LEU A 133 -3.31 20.96 -18.81
N GLN A 134 -4.10 22.03 -18.78
CA GLN A 134 -5.08 22.26 -17.71
C GLN A 134 -6.13 21.14 -17.68
N ARG A 135 -6.66 20.75 -18.84
CA ARG A 135 -7.60 19.63 -18.95
C ARG A 135 -6.96 18.32 -18.52
N LEU A 136 -5.76 18.03 -19.01
CA LEU A 136 -5.01 16.84 -18.62
C LEU A 136 -4.80 16.79 -17.11
N ALA A 137 -4.38 17.90 -16.49
CA ALA A 137 -4.16 17.97 -15.05
C ALA A 137 -5.46 17.76 -14.27
N ALA A 138 -6.58 18.33 -14.73
CA ALA A 138 -7.90 18.09 -14.12
C ALA A 138 -8.31 16.61 -14.19
N ASP A 139 -8.21 16.00 -15.37
CA ASP A 139 -8.53 14.58 -15.57
C ASP A 139 -7.63 13.68 -14.70
N LYS A 140 -6.34 13.98 -14.63
CA LYS A 140 -5.36 13.25 -13.81
C LYS A 140 -5.62 13.39 -12.32
N ARG A 141 -5.99 14.59 -11.84
CA ARG A 141 -6.39 14.79 -10.44
C ARG A 141 -7.63 13.96 -10.09
N GLY A 142 -8.62 13.89 -10.97
CA GLY A 142 -9.80 13.04 -10.80
C GLY A 142 -9.48 11.53 -10.76
N GLN A 143 -8.35 11.11 -11.33
CA GLN A 143 -7.87 9.73 -11.28
C GLN A 143 -7.10 9.40 -10.00
N LEU A 144 -6.58 10.39 -9.26
CA LEU A 144 -5.71 10.16 -8.10
C LEU A 144 -6.31 9.21 -7.05
N PRO A 145 -7.60 9.28 -6.67
CA PRO A 145 -8.19 8.30 -5.74
C PRO A 145 -8.02 6.85 -6.21
N ALA A 146 -8.22 6.60 -7.51
CA ALA A 146 -8.06 5.26 -8.07
C ALA A 146 -6.57 4.86 -8.24
N VAL A 147 -5.69 5.82 -8.55
CA VAL A 147 -4.24 5.59 -8.58
C VAL A 147 -3.73 5.22 -7.19
N PHE A 148 -4.15 5.93 -6.15
CA PHE A 148 -3.79 5.67 -4.76
C PHE A 148 -4.35 4.34 -4.27
N TRP A 149 -5.62 4.05 -4.54
CA TRP A 149 -6.22 2.74 -4.25
C TRP A 149 -5.40 1.60 -4.87
N ASN A 150 -5.05 1.74 -6.15
CA ASN A 150 -4.26 0.76 -6.87
C ASN A 150 -2.84 0.64 -6.30
N ALA A 151 -2.23 1.72 -5.80
CA ALA A 151 -0.93 1.67 -5.13
C ALA A 151 -1.00 0.85 -3.83
N LEU A 152 -2.04 1.00 -3.01
CA LEU A 152 -2.18 0.19 -1.79
C LEU A 152 -2.56 -1.26 -2.08
N ASN A 153 -3.49 -1.48 -3.02
CA ASN A 153 -4.07 -2.81 -3.26
C ASN A 153 -3.41 -3.58 -4.40
N GLY A 154 -2.49 -2.96 -5.13
CA GLY A 154 -1.89 -3.52 -6.34
C GLY A 154 -0.39 -3.76 -6.26
N SER A 155 0.24 -3.34 -5.16
CA SER A 155 1.67 -3.41 -4.93
C SER A 155 2.05 -4.57 -4.01
N ARG A 156 3.15 -5.27 -4.35
CA ARG A 156 3.61 -6.44 -3.59
C ARG A 156 4.19 -6.07 -2.23
N GLU A 157 4.79 -4.88 -2.15
CA GLU A 157 5.34 -4.30 -0.94
C GLU A 157 4.25 -4.08 0.10
N VAL A 158 3.10 -3.49 -0.27
CA VAL A 158 1.98 -3.28 0.65
C VAL A 158 1.28 -4.60 1.01
N GLU A 159 1.10 -5.50 0.04
CA GLU A 159 0.50 -6.82 0.27
C GLU A 159 1.25 -7.67 1.30
N ARG A 160 2.55 -7.47 1.46
CA ARG A 160 3.32 -8.16 2.50
C ARG A 160 2.96 -7.68 3.91
N TYR A 161 2.65 -6.40 4.07
CA TYR A 161 2.29 -5.78 5.35
C TYR A 161 0.79 -5.91 5.68
N LEU A 162 -0.08 -6.04 4.67
CA LEU A 162 -1.52 -6.26 4.85
C LEU A 162 -1.84 -7.74 5.10
N ARG A 163 -1.28 -8.31 6.17
CA ARG A 163 -1.49 -9.70 6.60
C ARG A 163 -1.67 -9.76 8.10
N PHE A 164 -2.47 -10.72 8.56
CA PHE A 164 -2.57 -11.02 9.99
C PHE A 164 -1.29 -11.72 10.45
N ALA A 165 -0.74 -11.25 11.57
CA ALA A 165 0.29 -11.96 12.29
C ALA A 165 -0.32 -13.20 12.99
N ASP A 166 0.45 -14.28 13.06
CA ASP A 166 0.12 -15.47 13.84
C ASP A 166 0.72 -15.43 15.26
N GLN A 167 1.41 -14.34 15.58
CA GLN A 167 2.08 -14.08 16.85
C GLN A 167 1.55 -12.80 17.50
N ALA A 168 1.57 -12.74 18.82
CA ALA A 168 1.29 -11.56 19.61
C ALA A 168 2.33 -10.46 19.34
N LEU A 169 1.90 -9.22 19.53
CA LEU A 169 2.81 -8.08 19.59
C LEU A 169 3.82 -8.31 20.72
N PRO A 170 5.13 -8.20 20.45
CA PRO A 170 6.15 -8.36 21.49
C PRO A 170 6.03 -7.21 22.50
N ILE A 171 6.23 -7.52 23.78
CA ILE A 171 6.14 -6.55 24.89
C ILE A 171 7.25 -5.49 24.79
N ALA A 172 8.42 -5.89 24.29
CA ALA A 172 9.50 -4.99 23.92
C ALA A 172 9.67 -5.05 22.41
N PHE A 173 9.26 -3.99 21.72
CA PHE A 173 9.56 -3.79 20.31
C PHE A 173 10.56 -2.65 20.18
N ALA A 174 11.51 -2.81 19.26
CA ALA A 174 12.22 -1.64 18.75
C ALA A 174 11.22 -0.89 17.87
N GLU A 175 10.82 0.31 18.28
CA GLU A 175 10.04 1.19 17.42
C GLU A 175 10.83 1.45 16.14
N ASP A 176 10.29 0.99 15.01
CA ASP A 176 10.73 1.45 13.71
C ASP A 176 10.00 2.76 13.41
N GLY A 177 10.43 3.84 14.07
CA GLY A 177 9.81 5.16 13.95
C GLY A 177 9.76 5.63 12.49
N ALA A 178 10.77 5.30 11.69
CA ALA A 178 10.79 5.63 10.27
C ALA A 178 9.68 4.93 9.48
N ALA A 179 9.35 3.67 9.81
CA ALA A 179 8.25 2.96 9.18
C ALA A 179 6.88 3.55 9.56
N LEU A 180 6.70 3.94 10.82
CA LEU A 180 5.48 4.60 11.29
C LEU A 180 5.32 5.98 10.65
N ASP A 181 6.38 6.79 10.61
CA ASP A 181 6.41 8.09 9.95
C ASP A 181 6.03 7.96 8.46
N ALA A 182 6.57 6.94 7.77
CA ALA A 182 6.25 6.69 6.36
C ALA A 182 4.78 6.29 6.15
N LEU A 183 4.20 5.50 7.07
CA LEU A 183 2.78 5.15 7.04
C LEU A 183 1.89 6.35 7.32
N GLU A 184 2.26 7.21 8.26
CA GLU A 184 1.56 8.46 8.55
C GLU A 184 1.58 9.40 7.35
N GLN A 185 2.74 9.55 6.69
CA GLN A 185 2.86 10.31 5.44
C GLN A 185 1.96 9.73 4.34
N LEU A 186 1.94 8.41 4.18
CA LEU A 186 1.09 7.75 3.19
C LEU A 186 -0.41 7.97 3.47
N ALA A 187 -0.80 7.94 4.75
CA ALA A 187 -2.17 8.24 5.17
C ALA A 187 -2.53 9.70 4.91
N ALA A 188 -1.63 10.64 5.19
CA ALA A 188 -1.82 12.07 4.91
C ALA A 188 -1.98 12.34 3.41
N ILE A 189 -1.20 11.66 2.55
CA ILE A 189 -1.38 11.73 1.09
C ILE A 189 -2.79 11.28 0.71
N GLY A 190 -3.26 10.15 1.25
CA GLY A 190 -4.59 9.62 1.01
C GLY A 190 -5.71 10.57 1.44
N ALA A 191 -5.56 11.21 2.60
CA ALA A 191 -6.52 12.18 3.13
C ALA A 191 -6.57 13.48 2.32
N GLY A 192 -5.46 13.87 1.69
CA GLY A 192 -5.36 15.06 0.84
C GLY A 192 -5.82 14.87 -0.61
N LEU A 193 -6.28 13.67 -0.99
CA LEU A 193 -6.76 13.44 -2.35
C LEU A 193 -8.07 14.20 -2.63
N PRO A 194 -8.27 14.68 -3.88
CA PRO A 194 -9.52 15.33 -4.25
C PRO A 194 -10.70 14.38 -4.06
N GLN A 195 -11.75 14.87 -3.39
CA GLN A 195 -13.00 14.13 -3.25
C GLN A 195 -13.72 14.05 -4.60
N ARG A 196 -14.42 12.94 -4.83
CA ARG A 196 -15.26 12.73 -6.01
C ARG A 196 -16.61 13.40 -5.85
#